data_AF-A0A226DD14-F1
#
_entry.id   AF-A0A226DD14-F1
#
_cell.length_a   1.000
_cell.length_b   1.000
_cell.length_c   1.000
_cell.angle_alpha   90.00
_cell.angle_beta   90.00
_cell.angle_gamma   90.00
#
_symmetry.space_group_name_H-M   'P 1'
#
loop_
_entity.id
_entity.type
_entity.pdbx_description
1 polymer ?
#
loop_
_entity_poly.entity_id
_entity_poly.type
_entity_poly.pdbx_seq_one_letter_code
_entity_poly.pdbx_strand_id
1 'polypeptide(L)'
;MVVIGLILANNLSFGYVAAIMLSMLLYISTIFDRPITVPRKLGDNTHFRIIFGIWMLLLLILTNGYLGLSIKSITANLEAKSVSRFDQLTKPGCSLGNVKCYLDRLAGVGGYNTAVGKHRDVVMARKSSTPYSLLILQVLGSPTDSNVTLAMLANLSIRKFDDSQDFTLLSHSLDLDISKESGNSFLDDLKDHNADVFGFIRQKIVMHGALSESVREEVLMLDLLDPVHLGHYHLDGLASSKIRINNEVDVEQSLISCARTVLVQSDSRITRELAYFEKWYPWIKFFRSSKSILRREIGWGFPRNGESIAYPIFRYLQEAGIVQLLENWQPLVDSRRENVTRVVQSGLKIKGKPAVVKKVSLAGNIQIIFWLYLILNTVTILTMLKYEFGVQVRFYNYFKGMMRCIWKFWKDKRSNTMIGTLDYPKS
;
A
#
# COMPACT_ATOMS: atom_id res chain seq x y z
N MET A 1 -28.01 -26.66 -6.95
CA MET A 1 -28.47 -26.93 -8.34
C MET A 1 -29.00 -28.35 -8.51
N VAL A 2 -28.16 -29.39 -8.40
CA VAL A 2 -28.56 -30.81 -8.59
C VAL A 2 -29.75 -31.21 -7.72
N VAL A 3 -29.76 -30.84 -6.43
CA VAL A 3 -30.86 -31.14 -5.50
C VAL A 3 -32.20 -30.55 -5.95
N ILE A 4 -32.22 -29.29 -6.42
CA ILE A 4 -33.44 -28.67 -6.94
C ILE A 4 -33.87 -29.36 -8.25
N GLY A 5 -32.91 -29.71 -9.11
CA GLY A 5 -33.17 -30.52 -10.31
C GLY A 5 -33.80 -31.88 -9.98
N LEU A 6 -33.34 -32.57 -8.92
CA LEU A 6 -33.90 -33.85 -8.48
C LEU A 6 -35.29 -33.69 -7.86
N ILE A 7 -35.53 -32.62 -7.09
CA ILE A 7 -36.87 -32.29 -6.55
C ILE A 7 -37.84 -32.01 -7.70
N LEU A 8 -37.41 -31.24 -8.71
CA LEU A 8 -38.17 -30.92 -9.91
C LEU A 8 -38.50 -32.19 -10.72
N ALA A 9 -37.52 -33.06 -10.94
CA ALA A 9 -37.71 -34.31 -11.68
C ALA A 9 -38.70 -35.23 -10.96
N ASN A 10 -38.54 -35.43 -9.65
CA ASN A 10 -39.32 -36.39 -8.88
C ASN A 10 -40.74 -35.89 -8.55
N ASN A 11 -40.95 -34.61 -8.24
CA ASN A 11 -42.26 -34.11 -7.79
C ASN A 11 -43.14 -33.54 -8.91
N LEU A 12 -42.55 -33.13 -10.05
CA LEU A 12 -43.29 -32.49 -11.14
C LEU A 12 -43.28 -33.29 -12.43
N SER A 13 -42.75 -34.52 -12.41
CA SER A 13 -42.62 -35.40 -13.58
C SER A 13 -41.86 -34.76 -14.76
N PHE A 14 -40.99 -33.77 -14.48
CA PHE A 14 -40.12 -33.20 -15.51
C PHE A 14 -39.02 -34.19 -15.89
N GLY A 15 -38.67 -34.22 -17.17
CA GLY A 15 -37.46 -34.93 -17.62
C GLY A 15 -36.22 -34.38 -16.91
N TYR A 16 -35.31 -35.28 -16.49
CA TYR A 16 -34.12 -34.92 -15.71
C TYR A 16 -33.30 -33.76 -16.31
N VAL A 17 -33.14 -33.74 -17.63
CA VAL A 17 -32.40 -32.68 -18.35
C VAL A 17 -33.10 -31.32 -18.21
N ALA A 18 -34.41 -31.27 -18.44
CA ALA A 18 -35.20 -30.04 -18.31
C ALA A 18 -35.21 -29.54 -16.85
N ALA A 19 -35.30 -30.45 -15.89
CA ALA A 19 -35.26 -30.13 -14.47
C ALA A 19 -33.90 -29.54 -14.04
N ILE A 20 -32.79 -30.10 -14.52
CA ILE A 20 -31.45 -29.56 -14.26
C ILE A 20 -31.30 -28.19 -14.90
N MET A 21 -31.68 -28.02 -16.18
CA MET A 21 -31.60 -26.74 -16.89
C MET A 21 -32.44 -25.66 -16.21
N LEU A 22 -33.68 -25.97 -15.84
CA LEU A 22 -34.57 -25.05 -15.12
C LEU A 22 -33.98 -24.66 -13.77
N SER A 23 -33.35 -25.61 -13.05
CA SER A 23 -32.67 -25.30 -11.80
C SER A 23 -31.52 -24.31 -12.01
N MET A 24 -30.67 -24.50 -13.03
CA MET A 24 -29.56 -23.59 -13.34
C MET A 24 -30.06 -22.20 -13.70
N LEU A 25 -31.06 -22.11 -14.58
CA LEU A 25 -31.73 -20.86 -14.96
C LEU A 25 -32.30 -20.12 -13.75
N LEU A 26 -32.96 -20.83 -12.83
CA LEU A 26 -33.51 -20.27 -11.60
C LEU A 26 -32.42 -19.61 -10.75
N TYR A 27 -31.28 -20.28 -10.54
CA TYR A 27 -30.16 -19.71 -9.80
C TYR A 27 -29.56 -18.48 -10.49
N ILE A 28 -29.25 -18.59 -11.79
CA ILE A 28 -28.66 -17.49 -12.56
C ILE A 28 -29.59 -16.27 -12.55
N SER A 29 -30.88 -16.49 -12.79
CA SER A 29 -31.86 -15.42 -12.84
C SER A 29 -31.98 -14.68 -11.50
N THR A 30 -31.94 -15.41 -10.38
CA THR A 30 -31.93 -14.79 -9.05
C THR A 30 -30.67 -13.98 -8.77
N ILE A 31 -29.49 -14.38 -9.28
CA ILE A 31 -28.25 -13.59 -9.14
C ILE A 31 -28.38 -12.23 -9.85
N PHE A 32 -29.05 -12.21 -11.01
CA PHE A 32 -29.31 -10.98 -11.77
C PHE A 32 -30.57 -10.22 -11.32
N ASP A 33 -31.14 -10.59 -10.17
CA ASP A 33 -32.37 -10.00 -9.61
C ASP A 33 -33.55 -10.01 -10.60
N ARG A 34 -33.59 -11.01 -11.49
CA ARG A 34 -34.72 -11.25 -12.41
C ARG A 34 -35.47 -12.48 -11.92
N PRO A 35 -36.66 -12.36 -11.31
CA PRO A 35 -37.39 -13.54 -10.85
C PRO A 35 -37.95 -14.31 -12.05
N ILE A 36 -37.73 -15.63 -12.07
CA ILE A 36 -38.47 -16.55 -12.95
C ILE A 36 -39.79 -16.90 -12.26
N THR A 37 -40.88 -16.96 -13.02
CA THR A 37 -42.16 -17.43 -12.51
C THR A 37 -42.06 -18.89 -12.05
N VAL A 38 -42.14 -19.11 -10.74
CA VAL A 38 -42.09 -20.45 -10.14
C VAL A 38 -43.45 -21.14 -10.32
N PRO A 39 -43.53 -22.36 -10.86
CA PRO A 39 -44.78 -23.11 -10.94
C PRO A 39 -45.43 -23.31 -9.56
N ARG A 40 -46.75 -23.12 -9.44
CA ARG A 40 -47.48 -23.20 -8.15
C ARG A 40 -47.19 -24.49 -7.38
N LYS A 41 -47.20 -25.64 -8.08
CA LYS A 41 -46.87 -26.97 -7.49
C LYS A 41 -45.48 -27.02 -6.83
N LEU A 42 -44.51 -26.26 -7.34
CA LEU A 42 -43.18 -26.18 -6.75
C LEU A 42 -43.15 -25.22 -5.55
N GLY A 43 -43.88 -24.11 -5.66
CA GLY A 43 -44.05 -23.13 -4.59
C GLY A 43 -44.74 -23.71 -3.34
N ASP A 44 -45.64 -24.68 -3.51
CA ASP A 44 -46.32 -25.35 -2.40
C ASP A 44 -45.42 -26.36 -1.66
N ASN A 45 -44.26 -26.71 -2.24
CA ASN A 45 -43.34 -27.66 -1.62
C ASN A 45 -42.50 -26.98 -0.52
N THR A 46 -42.72 -27.35 0.73
CA THR A 46 -42.02 -26.81 1.90
C THR A 46 -40.49 -26.91 1.79
N HIS A 47 -39.96 -28.00 1.24
CA HIS A 47 -38.50 -28.17 1.08
C HIS A 47 -37.93 -27.17 0.08
N PHE A 48 -38.60 -27.00 -1.07
CA PHE A 48 -38.19 -26.00 -2.06
C PHE A 48 -38.22 -24.59 -1.46
N ARG A 49 -39.28 -24.24 -0.72
CA ARG A 49 -39.41 -22.93 -0.07
C ARG A 49 -38.28 -22.63 0.91
N ILE A 50 -37.88 -23.60 1.74
CA ILE A 50 -36.78 -23.42 2.70
C ILE A 50 -35.46 -23.21 1.95
N ILE A 51 -35.14 -24.09 1.00
CA ILE A 51 -33.86 -24.04 0.26
C ILE A 51 -33.76 -22.76 -0.56
N PHE A 52 -34.82 -22.44 -1.31
CA PHE A 52 -34.87 -21.26 -2.14
C PHE A 52 -34.92 -19.98 -1.31
N GLY A 53 -35.63 -19.98 -0.17
CA GLY A 53 -35.66 -18.86 0.76
C GLY A 53 -34.28 -18.53 1.34
N ILE A 54 -33.51 -19.54 1.76
CA ILE A 54 -32.13 -19.36 2.25
C ILE A 54 -31.23 -18.82 1.13
N TRP A 55 -31.38 -19.32 -0.09
CA TRP A 55 -30.66 -18.81 -1.25
C TRP A 55 -31.00 -17.34 -1.57
N MET A 56 -32.27 -16.96 -1.53
CA MET A 56 -32.70 -15.57 -1.76
C MET A 56 -32.17 -14.63 -0.66
N LEU A 57 -32.16 -15.09 0.60
CA LEU A 57 -31.59 -14.32 1.71
C LEU A 57 -30.07 -14.10 1.52
N LEU A 58 -29.36 -15.12 1.03
CA LEU A 58 -27.94 -15.00 0.66
C LEU A 58 -27.73 -13.95 -0.43
N LEU A 59 -28.50 -14.02 -1.51
CA LEU A 59 -28.37 -13.05 -2.61
C LEU A 59 -28.65 -11.63 -2.13
N LEU A 60 -29.68 -11.43 -1.31
CA LEU A 60 -29.98 -10.11 -0.76
C LEU A 60 -28.80 -9.54 0.04
N ILE A 61 -28.14 -10.35 0.89
CA ILE A 61 -26.97 -9.92 1.66
C ILE A 61 -25.79 -9.61 0.75
N LEU A 62 -25.52 -10.46 -0.24
CA LEU A 62 -24.40 -10.26 -1.18
C LEU A 62 -24.59 -8.99 -2.02
N THR A 63 -25.76 -8.81 -2.61
CA THR A 63 -26.06 -7.66 -3.48
C THR A 63 -26.04 -6.36 -2.67
N ASN A 64 -26.64 -6.34 -1.47
CA ASN A 64 -26.58 -5.16 -0.60
C ASN A 64 -25.17 -4.88 -0.08
N GLY A 65 -24.39 -5.91 0.25
CA GLY A 65 -22.99 -5.77 0.66
C GLY A 65 -22.11 -5.23 -0.46
N TYR A 66 -22.26 -5.74 -1.67
CA TYR A 66 -21.56 -5.27 -2.86
C TYR A 66 -21.94 -3.83 -3.21
N LEU A 67 -23.24 -3.50 -3.19
CA LEU A 67 -23.73 -2.15 -3.46
C LEU A 67 -23.23 -1.16 -2.40
N GLY A 68 -23.21 -1.55 -1.13
CA GLY A 68 -22.65 -0.75 -0.04
C GLY A 68 -21.15 -0.48 -0.22
N LEU A 69 -20.36 -1.50 -0.59
CA LEU A 69 -18.93 -1.32 -0.90
C LEU A 69 -18.71 -0.45 -2.14
N SER A 70 -19.53 -0.63 -3.18
CA SER A 70 -19.44 0.13 -4.43
C SER A 70 -19.78 1.60 -4.20
N ILE A 71 -20.88 1.90 -3.49
CA ILE A 71 -21.25 3.27 -3.11
C ILE A 71 -20.13 3.88 -2.26
N LYS A 72 -19.59 3.15 -1.29
CA LYS A 72 -18.48 3.65 -0.47
C LYS A 72 -17.23 3.94 -1.31
N SER A 73 -16.94 3.11 -2.31
CA SER A 73 -15.81 3.33 -3.22
C SER A 73 -16.01 4.55 -4.14
N ILE A 74 -17.25 4.84 -4.54
CA ILE A 74 -17.59 5.95 -5.44
C ILE A 74 -17.77 7.26 -4.66
N THR A 75 -18.27 7.20 -3.42
CA THR A 75 -18.51 8.37 -2.56
C THR A 75 -17.35 8.69 -1.63
N ALA A 76 -16.36 7.80 -1.49
CA ALA A 76 -15.09 8.16 -0.88
C ALA A 76 -14.52 9.35 -1.65
N ASN A 77 -14.22 10.45 -0.95
CA ASN A 77 -13.51 11.59 -1.53
C ASN A 77 -12.35 11.04 -2.36
N LEU A 78 -12.30 11.41 -3.65
CA LEU A 78 -11.21 11.04 -4.55
C LEU A 78 -9.91 11.24 -3.75
N GLU A 79 -9.13 10.17 -3.64
CA GLU A 79 -7.91 10.21 -2.87
C GLU A 79 -7.11 11.43 -3.33
N ALA A 80 -6.75 12.28 -2.36
CA ALA A 80 -5.92 13.45 -2.65
C ALA A 80 -4.79 13.00 -3.58
N LYS A 81 -4.66 13.66 -4.73
CA LYS A 81 -3.75 13.27 -5.80
C LYS A 81 -2.39 13.00 -5.17
N SER A 82 -2.02 11.72 -5.10
CA SER A 82 -0.80 11.30 -4.43
C SER A 82 0.38 11.76 -5.25
N VAL A 83 1.27 12.54 -4.64
CA VAL A 83 2.54 12.85 -5.26
C VAL A 83 3.43 11.61 -5.07
N SER A 84 3.48 10.77 -6.11
CA SER A 84 4.17 9.48 -6.08
C SER A 84 5.49 9.48 -6.83
N ARG A 85 5.78 10.56 -7.55
CA ARG A 85 7.00 10.75 -8.33
C ARG A 85 7.59 12.13 -8.10
N PHE A 86 8.92 12.23 -8.17
CA PHE A 86 9.64 13.48 -7.89
C PHE A 86 9.48 14.54 -8.97
N ASP A 87 9.25 14.14 -10.22
CA ASP A 87 8.96 15.07 -11.32
C ASP A 87 7.69 15.90 -11.08
N GLN A 88 6.79 15.43 -10.21
CA GLN A 88 5.60 16.17 -9.79
C GLN A 88 5.90 17.22 -8.70
N LEU A 89 7.06 17.14 -8.05
CA LEU A 89 7.53 18.11 -7.04
C LEU A 89 8.38 19.22 -7.68
N THR A 90 8.92 18.97 -8.88
CA THR A 90 9.86 19.86 -9.55
C THR A 90 9.17 20.90 -10.40
N LYS A 91 9.69 22.12 -10.35
CA LYS A 91 9.44 23.15 -11.36
C LYS A 91 10.74 23.39 -12.11
N PRO A 92 10.76 23.31 -13.45
CA PRO A 92 11.99 23.47 -14.19
C PRO A 92 12.53 24.91 -14.00
N GLY A 93 13.83 25.03 -13.70
CA GLY A 93 14.48 26.33 -13.52
C GLY A 93 14.62 27.14 -14.81
N CYS A 94 14.65 26.46 -15.95
CA CYS A 94 14.70 27.04 -17.29
C CYS A 94 13.49 26.57 -18.12
N SER A 95 13.11 27.33 -19.15
CA SER A 95 12.09 26.87 -20.10
C SER A 95 12.59 25.66 -20.90
N LEU A 96 11.69 24.72 -21.16
CA LEU A 96 11.95 23.55 -22.01
C LEU A 96 12.51 24.01 -23.37
N GLY A 97 13.71 23.53 -23.72
CA GLY A 97 14.40 23.89 -24.97
C GLY A 97 15.42 25.02 -24.85
N ASN A 98 15.50 25.74 -23.73
CA ASN A 98 16.51 26.78 -23.53
C ASN A 98 17.85 26.19 -23.07
N VAL A 99 18.57 25.56 -24.00
CA VAL A 99 19.87 24.90 -23.76
C VAL A 99 20.89 25.87 -23.16
N LYS A 100 20.89 27.13 -23.62
CA LYS A 100 21.80 28.17 -23.12
C LYS A 100 21.60 28.42 -21.63
N CYS A 101 20.35 28.55 -21.17
CA CYS A 101 20.03 28.73 -19.75
C CYS A 101 20.60 27.59 -18.88
N TYR A 102 20.47 26.33 -19.35
CA TYR A 102 21.04 25.19 -18.64
C TYR A 102 22.58 25.18 -18.65
N LEU A 103 23.23 25.56 -19.75
CA LEU A 103 24.70 25.64 -19.79
C LEU A 103 25.24 26.75 -18.89
N ASP A 104 24.61 27.93 -18.89
CA ASP A 104 24.96 29.05 -18.02
C ASP A 104 24.79 28.66 -16.55
N ARG A 105 23.69 27.95 -16.23
CA ARG A 105 23.45 27.34 -14.92
C ARG A 105 24.58 26.41 -14.50
N LEU A 106 24.91 25.44 -15.34
CA LEU A 106 25.92 24.43 -15.05
C LEU A 106 27.32 25.04 -14.89
N ALA A 107 27.59 26.16 -15.58
CA ALA A 107 28.83 26.91 -15.40
C ALA A 107 28.90 27.61 -14.02
N GLY A 108 27.77 28.11 -13.51
CA GLY A 108 27.68 28.82 -12.22
C GLY A 108 27.62 27.93 -10.97
N VAL A 109 27.36 26.64 -11.13
CA VAL A 109 27.19 25.66 -10.03
C VAL A 109 28.33 25.65 -9.01
N GLY A 110 29.58 25.76 -9.45
CA GLY A 110 30.73 25.74 -8.55
C GLY A 110 30.74 26.93 -7.59
N GLY A 111 30.44 28.13 -8.11
CA GLY A 111 30.29 29.34 -7.31
C GLY A 111 29.09 29.26 -6.38
N TYR A 112 27.98 28.72 -6.86
CA TYR A 112 26.78 28.49 -6.07
C TYR A 112 27.03 27.54 -4.89
N ASN A 113 27.61 26.36 -5.11
CA ASN A 113 27.93 25.40 -4.05
C ASN A 113 28.90 25.99 -3.01
N THR A 114 29.85 26.82 -3.46
CA THR A 114 30.77 27.54 -2.56
C THR A 114 30.01 28.55 -1.70
N ALA A 115 29.05 29.28 -2.26
CA ALA A 115 28.20 30.20 -1.51
C ALA A 115 27.32 29.46 -0.49
N VAL A 116 26.82 28.26 -0.83
CA VAL A 116 26.03 27.42 0.09
C VAL A 116 26.88 26.98 1.27
N GLY A 117 28.11 26.51 1.00
CA GLY A 117 29.08 26.17 2.04
C GLY A 117 29.38 27.34 2.97
N LYS A 118 29.69 28.52 2.41
CA LYS A 118 29.94 29.73 3.21
C LYS A 118 28.75 30.13 4.07
N HIS A 119 27.53 30.08 3.53
CA HIS A 119 26.33 30.39 4.30
C HIS A 119 26.13 29.40 5.45
N ARG A 120 26.28 28.09 5.17
CA ARG A 120 26.21 27.03 6.18
C ARG A 120 27.20 27.26 7.30
N ASP A 121 28.45 27.58 6.97
CA ASP A 121 29.52 27.77 7.95
C ASP A 121 29.24 29.00 8.83
N VAL A 122 28.69 30.09 8.27
CA VAL A 122 28.25 31.27 9.03
C VAL A 122 27.10 30.96 9.98
N VAL A 123 26.08 30.23 9.50
CA VAL A 123 24.93 29.82 10.33
C VAL A 123 25.38 28.90 11.46
N MET A 124 26.28 27.95 11.16
CA MET A 124 26.84 27.03 12.15
C MET A 124 27.68 27.77 13.20
N ALA A 125 28.56 28.69 12.78
CA ALA A 125 29.37 29.50 13.69
C ALA A 125 28.50 30.30 14.66
N ARG A 126 27.47 30.99 14.15
CA ARG A 126 26.51 31.74 14.98
C ARG A 126 25.78 30.86 16.00
N LYS A 127 25.35 29.66 15.59
CA LYS A 127 24.62 28.72 16.47
C LYS A 127 25.50 28.06 17.52
N SER A 128 26.78 27.84 17.22
CA SER A 128 27.72 27.21 18.15
C SER A 128 27.94 28.03 19.44
N SER A 129 27.54 29.30 19.47
CA SER A 129 27.74 30.24 20.58
C SER A 129 29.20 30.45 21.00
N THR A 130 30.17 29.86 20.29
CA THR A 130 31.60 30.02 20.58
C THR A 130 32.14 31.24 19.82
N PRO A 131 32.72 32.24 20.50
CA PRO A 131 33.29 33.43 19.85
C PRO A 131 34.38 33.08 18.82
N TYR A 132 35.06 31.95 19.04
CA TYR A 132 36.17 31.49 18.22
C TYR A 132 35.75 31.14 16.78
N SER A 133 34.56 30.57 16.58
CA SER A 133 34.07 30.16 15.25
C SER A 133 33.90 31.34 14.30
N LEU A 134 33.35 32.46 14.79
CA LEU A 134 33.20 33.70 14.01
C LEU A 134 34.56 34.36 13.72
N LEU A 135 35.50 34.29 14.67
CA LEU A 135 36.85 34.81 14.48
C LEU A 135 37.59 34.06 13.36
N ILE A 136 37.46 32.72 13.30
CA ILE A 136 38.04 31.93 12.21
C ILE A 136 37.48 32.39 10.85
N LEU A 137 36.17 32.57 10.73
CA LEU A 137 35.55 33.03 9.49
C LEU A 137 36.07 34.41 9.08
N GLN A 138 36.23 35.32 10.04
CA GLN A 138 36.80 36.65 9.80
C GLN A 138 38.26 36.59 9.34
N VAL A 139 39.09 35.74 9.97
CA VAL A 139 40.50 35.52 9.57
C VAL A 139 40.60 34.93 8.17
N LEU A 140 39.66 34.06 7.79
CA LEU A 140 39.55 33.50 6.44
C LEU A 140 38.94 34.48 5.42
N GLY A 141 38.63 35.72 5.81
CA GLY A 141 38.00 36.73 4.95
C GLY A 141 36.58 36.35 4.50
N SER A 142 35.93 35.43 5.20
CA SER A 142 34.54 35.04 4.91
C SER A 142 33.56 36.02 5.56
N PRO A 143 32.45 36.37 4.89
CA PRO A 143 31.43 37.21 5.50
C PRO A 143 30.92 36.58 6.79
N THR A 144 30.78 37.35 7.86
CA THR A 144 30.23 36.87 9.15
C THR A 144 28.72 37.11 9.26
N ASP A 145 28.14 37.83 8.30
CA ASP A 145 26.71 38.09 8.26
C ASP A 145 25.93 37.06 7.43
N SER A 146 24.97 36.38 8.08
CA SER A 146 24.11 35.41 7.41
C SER A 146 23.22 36.07 6.36
N ASN A 147 22.82 37.32 6.56
CA ASN A 147 22.01 38.05 5.57
C ASN A 147 22.80 38.35 4.31
N VAL A 148 24.09 38.69 4.44
CA VAL A 148 24.99 38.91 3.30
C VAL A 148 25.21 37.63 2.53
N THR A 149 25.51 36.51 3.20
CA THR A 149 25.69 35.22 2.53
C THR A 149 24.39 34.69 1.92
N LEU A 150 23.24 34.94 2.55
CA LEU A 150 21.93 34.61 1.99
C LEU A 150 21.61 35.45 0.75
N ALA A 151 21.94 36.74 0.75
CA ALA A 151 21.77 37.60 -0.42
C ALA A 151 22.69 37.16 -1.58
N MET A 152 23.93 36.76 -1.28
CA MET A 152 24.84 36.16 -2.26
C MET A 152 24.23 34.88 -2.87
N LEU A 153 23.65 34.02 -2.04
CA LEU A 153 22.95 32.81 -2.50
C LEU A 153 21.74 33.13 -3.37
N ALA A 154 20.90 34.07 -2.95
CA ALA A 154 19.73 34.47 -3.71
C ALA A 154 20.09 35.06 -5.08
N ASN A 155 21.23 35.74 -5.19
CA ASN A 155 21.73 36.29 -6.45
C ASN A 155 22.37 35.23 -7.37
N LEU A 156 22.94 34.16 -6.80
CA LEU A 156 23.52 33.05 -7.56
C LEU A 156 22.50 31.97 -7.91
N SER A 157 21.40 31.88 -7.15
CA SER A 157 20.30 30.98 -7.46
C SER A 157 19.59 31.42 -8.73
N ILE A 158 19.31 30.45 -9.59
CA ILE A 158 18.72 30.70 -10.91
C ILE A 158 17.20 30.82 -10.81
N ARG A 159 16.62 30.30 -9.73
CA ARG A 159 15.21 30.47 -9.43
C ARG A 159 15.00 30.87 -7.99
N LYS A 160 13.98 31.68 -7.78
CA LYS A 160 13.47 31.98 -6.43
C LYS A 160 12.55 30.83 -5.99
N PHE A 161 12.57 30.54 -4.70
CA PHE A 161 11.60 29.63 -4.12
C PHE A 161 10.21 30.28 -4.15
N ASP A 162 9.22 29.53 -4.65
CA ASP A 162 7.82 29.93 -4.74
C ASP A 162 7.02 29.19 -3.66
N ASP A 163 6.71 29.87 -2.55
CA ASP A 163 5.95 29.33 -1.42
C ASP A 163 4.59 28.71 -1.81
N SER A 164 4.04 29.05 -2.99
CA SER A 164 2.76 28.54 -3.46
C SER A 164 2.88 27.28 -4.31
N GLN A 165 4.05 27.03 -4.90
CA GLN A 165 4.27 25.95 -5.89
C GLN A 165 5.37 24.97 -5.49
N ASP A 166 6.42 25.42 -4.83
CA ASP A 166 7.58 24.60 -4.53
C ASP A 166 7.36 23.75 -3.28
N PHE A 167 8.08 22.63 -3.24
CA PHE A 167 8.15 21.76 -2.08
C PHE A 167 9.42 22.04 -1.28
N THR A 168 9.30 21.95 0.04
CA THR A 168 10.43 21.96 0.97
C THR A 168 10.80 20.53 1.35
N LEU A 169 12.03 20.14 1.07
CA LEU A 169 12.60 18.85 1.43
C LEU A 169 13.18 18.93 2.84
N LEU A 170 12.74 18.05 3.72
CA LEU A 170 13.22 17.89 5.09
C LEU A 170 14.08 16.64 5.13
N SER A 171 15.36 16.78 5.48
CA SER A 171 16.33 15.66 5.45
C SER A 171 16.73 15.17 6.85
N HIS A 172 16.13 15.71 7.91
CA HIS A 172 16.51 15.38 9.28
C HIS A 172 15.82 14.10 9.76
N SER A 173 16.53 13.36 10.60
CA SER A 173 15.97 12.22 11.32
C SER A 173 15.13 12.73 12.49
N LEU A 174 13.86 12.32 12.56
CA LEU A 174 12.99 12.68 13.68
C LEU A 174 13.31 11.91 14.97
N ASP A 175 14.08 10.82 14.86
CA ASP A 175 14.61 10.05 15.98
C ASP A 175 15.82 10.73 16.68
N LEU A 176 16.44 11.73 16.05
CA LEU A 176 17.68 12.33 16.53
C LEU A 176 17.48 13.76 17.02
N ASP A 177 18.37 14.17 17.93
CA ASP A 177 18.48 15.56 18.35
C ASP A 177 19.07 16.41 17.22
N ILE A 178 18.23 17.08 16.44
CA ILE A 178 18.69 17.92 15.33
C ILE A 178 19.71 18.97 15.81
N SER A 179 19.59 19.43 17.06
CA SER A 179 20.54 20.41 17.62
C SER A 179 21.93 19.84 17.91
N LYS A 180 22.05 18.51 18.05
CA LYS A 180 23.33 17.82 18.31
C LYS A 180 23.84 17.06 17.11
N GLU A 181 23.07 16.99 16.04
CA GLU A 181 23.47 16.32 14.81
C GLU A 181 24.60 17.12 14.15
N SER A 182 25.82 16.57 14.19
CA SER A 182 27.03 17.23 13.70
C SER A 182 27.16 17.20 12.17
N GLY A 183 26.28 16.47 11.48
CA GLY A 183 26.25 16.38 10.02
C GLY A 183 25.03 15.64 9.53
N ASN A 184 24.55 16.03 8.35
CA ASN A 184 23.44 15.35 7.67
C ASN A 184 24.00 14.63 6.44
N SER A 185 24.05 13.29 6.50
CA SER A 185 24.63 12.49 5.41
C SER A 185 23.90 12.69 4.08
N PHE A 186 22.61 13.05 4.10
CA PHE A 186 21.88 13.36 2.87
C PHE A 186 22.42 14.62 2.20
N LEU A 187 22.80 15.66 2.93
CA LEU A 187 23.33 16.89 2.34
C LEU A 187 24.70 16.66 1.69
N ASP A 188 25.55 15.87 2.34
CA ASP A 188 26.86 15.50 1.80
C ASP A 188 26.71 14.58 0.57
N ASP A 189 25.89 13.51 0.68
CA ASP A 189 25.57 12.63 -0.44
C ASP A 189 24.96 13.41 -1.61
N LEU A 190 24.13 14.41 -1.31
CA LEU A 190 23.51 15.25 -2.32
C LEU A 190 24.53 16.14 -3.04
N LYS A 191 25.47 16.73 -2.29
CA LYS A 191 26.54 17.55 -2.85
C LYS A 191 27.40 16.74 -3.82
N ASP A 192 27.77 15.54 -3.42
CA ASP A 192 28.59 14.63 -4.23
C ASP A 192 27.82 14.18 -5.48
N HIS A 193 26.57 13.75 -5.30
CA HIS A 193 25.68 13.39 -6.40
C HIS A 193 25.50 14.53 -7.40
N ASN A 194 25.24 15.75 -6.91
CA ASN A 194 25.09 16.92 -7.76
C ASN A 194 26.39 17.19 -8.54
N ALA A 195 27.56 17.12 -7.90
CA ALA A 195 28.84 17.33 -8.58
C ALA A 195 29.04 16.35 -9.75
N ASP A 196 28.76 15.06 -9.53
CA ASP A 196 28.87 14.02 -10.56
C ASP A 196 27.86 14.23 -11.71
N VAL A 197 26.59 14.47 -11.36
CA VAL A 197 25.51 14.67 -12.32
C VAL A 197 25.72 15.93 -13.14
N PHE A 198 26.22 17.02 -12.55
CA PHE A 198 26.52 18.25 -13.27
C PHE A 198 27.62 18.05 -14.33
N GLY A 199 28.69 17.34 -14.00
CA GLY A 199 29.75 17.01 -14.95
C GLY A 199 29.22 16.20 -16.13
N PHE A 200 28.43 15.17 -15.83
CA PHE A 200 27.80 14.30 -16.83
C PHE A 200 26.83 15.05 -17.76
N ILE A 201 25.91 15.83 -17.19
CA ILE A 201 24.90 16.60 -17.96
C ILE A 201 25.58 17.62 -18.86
N ARG A 202 26.55 18.39 -18.34
CA ARG A 202 27.26 19.39 -19.12
C ARG A 202 27.92 18.75 -20.34
N GLN A 203 28.60 17.63 -20.15
CA GLN A 203 29.25 16.90 -21.24
C GLN A 203 28.24 16.43 -22.30
N LYS A 204 27.10 15.87 -21.86
CA LYS A 204 26.02 15.40 -22.75
C LYS A 204 25.40 16.53 -23.57
N ILE A 205 25.09 17.66 -22.93
CA ILE A 205 24.50 18.83 -23.60
C ILE A 205 25.48 19.41 -24.63
N VAL A 206 26.76 19.54 -24.29
CA VAL A 206 27.79 20.05 -25.21
C VAL A 206 27.95 19.13 -26.43
N MET A 207 27.90 17.81 -26.23
CA MET A 207 28.03 16.85 -27.34
C MET A 207 26.82 16.83 -28.29
N HIS A 208 25.60 16.96 -27.78
CA HIS A 208 24.38 16.75 -28.59
C HIS A 208 23.69 18.04 -29.01
N GLY A 209 24.03 19.19 -28.41
CA GLY A 209 23.37 20.48 -28.67
C GLY A 209 21.91 20.55 -28.21
N ALA A 210 21.38 19.50 -27.58
CA ALA A 210 20.01 19.40 -27.09
C ALA A 210 19.92 18.55 -25.81
N LEU A 211 18.87 18.74 -25.02
CA LEU A 211 18.57 17.85 -23.88
C LEU A 211 17.88 16.58 -24.39
N SER A 212 18.53 15.42 -24.21
CA SER A 212 17.84 14.14 -24.37
C SER A 212 16.84 13.92 -23.23
N GLU A 213 15.87 13.03 -23.44
CA GLU A 213 14.86 12.70 -22.42
C GLU A 213 15.49 12.19 -21.12
N SER A 214 16.56 11.40 -21.21
CA SER A 214 17.31 10.92 -20.05
C SER A 214 17.97 12.08 -19.27
N VAL A 215 18.53 13.07 -19.97
CA VAL A 215 19.14 14.26 -19.35
C VAL A 215 18.06 15.14 -18.73
N ARG A 216 16.86 15.16 -19.31
CA ARG A 216 15.73 15.93 -18.78
C ARG A 216 15.32 15.47 -17.37
N GLU A 217 15.26 14.16 -17.13
CA GLU A 217 14.94 13.63 -15.80
C GLU A 217 16.02 14.04 -14.77
N GLU A 218 17.30 13.93 -15.12
CA GLU A 218 18.40 14.32 -14.24
C GLU A 218 18.41 15.83 -13.96
N VAL A 219 18.12 16.66 -14.96
CA VAL A 219 18.00 18.12 -14.79
C VAL A 219 16.82 18.49 -13.88
N LEU A 220 15.67 17.82 -14.02
CA LEU A 220 14.54 18.04 -13.11
C LEU A 220 14.91 17.63 -11.69
N MET A 221 15.64 16.54 -11.50
CA MET A 221 16.13 16.14 -10.18
C MET A 221 17.08 17.20 -9.59
N LEU A 222 17.99 17.76 -10.38
CA LEU A 222 18.83 18.88 -9.94
C LEU A 222 18.02 20.12 -9.55
N ASP A 223 16.87 20.36 -10.21
CA ASP A 223 15.97 21.45 -9.87
C ASP A 223 15.25 21.20 -8.53
N LEU A 224 14.90 19.95 -8.22
CA LEU A 224 14.34 19.57 -6.92
C LEU A 224 15.38 19.70 -5.80
N LEU A 225 16.60 19.29 -6.11
CA LEU A 225 17.69 19.13 -5.17
C LEU A 225 18.53 20.40 -5.03
N ASP A 226 18.06 21.50 -5.60
CA ASP A 226 18.62 22.81 -5.33
C ASP A 226 18.51 23.09 -3.81
N PRO A 227 19.59 23.49 -3.14
CA PRO A 227 19.60 23.91 -1.73
C PRO A 227 18.48 24.86 -1.33
N VAL A 228 17.93 25.66 -2.26
CA VAL A 228 16.71 26.46 -2.03
C VAL A 228 15.46 25.63 -1.76
N HIS A 229 15.46 24.32 -1.90
CA HIS A 229 14.36 23.46 -1.46
C HIS A 229 14.63 22.80 -0.12
N LEU A 230 15.85 22.87 0.42
CA LEU A 230 16.23 22.15 1.63
C LEU A 230 15.84 22.93 2.88
N GLY A 231 14.83 22.45 3.60
CA GLY A 231 14.48 22.89 4.94
C GLY A 231 15.49 22.34 5.95
N HIS A 232 16.71 22.88 5.94
CA HIS A 232 17.82 22.39 6.75
C HIS A 232 18.14 23.35 7.91
N TYR A 233 18.53 22.78 9.06
CA TYR A 233 18.80 23.56 10.28
C TYR A 233 19.99 24.52 10.08
N HIS A 234 20.97 24.14 9.26
CA HIS A 234 22.12 24.97 8.91
C HIS A 234 21.94 25.82 7.64
N LEU A 235 20.77 25.79 6.99
CA LEU A 235 20.47 26.60 5.80
C LEU A 235 19.23 27.49 6.04
N ASP A 236 19.10 27.98 7.27
CA ASP A 236 17.91 28.76 7.69
C ASP A 236 17.69 29.98 6.78
N GLY A 237 16.44 30.19 6.38
CA GLY A 237 16.04 31.28 5.49
C GLY A 237 16.22 31.02 3.98
N LEU A 238 16.75 29.87 3.56
CA LEU A 238 16.97 29.59 2.13
C LEU A 238 15.72 29.02 1.44
N ALA A 239 15.01 28.08 2.09
CA ALA A 239 13.98 27.29 1.42
C ALA A 239 12.54 27.77 1.54
N SER A 240 12.22 28.61 2.50
CA SER A 240 10.95 29.34 2.56
C SER A 240 11.05 30.29 3.74
N SER A 241 10.47 31.49 3.61
CA SER A 241 10.31 32.37 4.77
C SER A 241 9.40 31.75 5.85
N LYS A 242 8.59 30.75 5.50
CA LYS A 242 7.54 30.17 6.35
C LYS A 242 8.01 28.98 7.18
N ILE A 243 9.00 28.22 6.71
CA ILE A 243 9.44 26.99 7.37
C ILE A 243 10.84 27.23 7.95
N ARG A 244 10.90 27.40 9.28
CA ARG A 244 12.15 27.42 10.03
C ARG A 244 12.24 26.14 10.85
N ILE A 245 13.29 25.38 10.62
CA ILE A 245 13.54 24.13 11.34
C ILE A 245 14.58 24.43 12.42
N ASN A 246 14.16 24.45 13.68
CA ASN A 246 15.07 24.59 14.82
C ASN A 246 15.24 23.28 15.60
N ASN A 247 14.21 22.45 15.60
CA ASN A 247 14.18 21.18 16.31
C ASN A 247 13.25 20.18 15.60
N GLU A 248 13.15 18.98 16.14
CA GLU A 248 12.33 17.90 15.60
C GLU A 248 10.81 18.17 15.69
N VAL A 249 10.36 19.02 16.62
CA VAL A 249 8.96 19.48 16.73
C VAL A 249 8.60 20.27 15.46
N ASP A 250 9.49 21.14 15.00
CA ASP A 250 9.27 21.94 13.79
C ASP A 250 9.18 21.08 12.53
N VAL A 251 10.02 20.03 12.43
CA VAL A 251 9.99 19.09 11.30
C VAL A 251 8.67 18.34 11.27
N GLU A 252 8.26 17.74 12.39
CA GLU A 252 7.01 17.01 12.47
C GLU A 252 5.80 17.93 12.24
N GLN A 253 5.77 19.11 12.87
CA GLN A 253 4.74 20.13 12.65
C GLN A 253 4.65 20.57 11.18
N SER A 254 5.79 20.65 10.49
CA SER A 254 5.84 20.99 9.06
C SER A 254 5.30 19.87 8.17
N LEU A 255 5.45 18.61 8.55
CA LEU A 255 4.90 17.46 7.81
C LEU A 255 3.38 17.33 8.01
N ILE A 256 2.91 17.52 9.23
CA ILE A 256 1.50 17.32 9.59
C ILE A 256 0.61 18.53 9.29
N SER A 257 1.19 19.72 9.08
CA SER A 257 0.44 20.91 8.66
C SER A 257 -0.06 20.86 7.20
N CYS A 258 0.22 19.76 6.47
CA CYS A 258 -0.09 19.58 5.05
C CYS A 258 0.43 20.73 4.17
N ALA A 259 1.51 21.38 4.60
CA ALA A 259 2.30 22.24 3.73
C ALA A 259 2.88 21.40 2.59
N ARG A 260 3.41 22.06 1.56
CA ARG A 260 4.18 21.38 0.50
C ARG A 260 5.54 20.94 1.05
N THR A 261 5.53 19.96 1.94
CA THR A 261 6.73 19.44 2.63
C THR A 261 6.91 17.96 2.32
N VAL A 262 8.16 17.55 2.17
CA VAL A 262 8.52 16.16 1.85
C VAL A 262 9.63 15.74 2.79
N LEU A 263 9.43 14.63 3.50
CA LEU A 263 10.50 14.01 4.28
C LEU A 263 11.36 13.14 3.35
N VAL A 264 12.67 13.38 3.36
CA VAL A 264 13.65 12.64 2.55
C VAL A 264 14.59 11.90 3.49
N GLN A 265 14.52 10.57 3.47
CA GLN A 265 15.37 9.69 4.27
C GLN A 265 15.61 8.37 3.52
N SER A 266 16.37 7.45 4.14
CA SER A 266 16.51 6.09 3.64
C SER A 266 15.17 5.35 3.63
N ASP A 267 15.04 4.38 2.73
CA ASP A 267 13.80 3.65 2.48
C ASP A 267 13.24 2.95 3.74
N SER A 268 14.14 2.33 4.51
CA SER A 268 13.84 1.69 5.79
C SER A 268 13.31 2.67 6.83
N ARG A 269 13.89 3.88 6.91
CA ARG A 269 13.45 4.92 7.83
C ARG A 269 12.11 5.52 7.41
N ILE A 270 11.91 5.80 6.11
CA ILE A 270 10.61 6.28 5.59
C ILE A 270 9.50 5.27 5.88
N THR A 271 9.75 3.98 5.71
CA THR A 271 8.74 2.93 6.02
C THR A 271 8.36 2.94 7.50
N ARG A 272 9.34 3.14 8.39
CA ARG A 272 9.11 3.29 9.83
C ARG A 272 8.33 4.56 10.17
N GLU A 273 8.75 5.70 9.64
CA GLU A 273 8.08 6.98 9.85
C GLU A 273 6.64 6.97 9.32
N LEU A 274 6.38 6.30 8.19
CA LEU A 274 5.02 6.12 7.69
C LEU A 274 4.15 5.32 8.66
N ALA A 275 4.63 4.17 9.15
CA ALA A 275 3.90 3.39 10.15
C ALA A 275 3.67 4.17 11.45
N TYR A 276 4.67 4.96 11.86
CA TYR A 276 4.57 5.86 13.00
C TYR A 276 3.49 6.93 12.81
N PHE A 277 3.54 7.64 11.68
CA PHE A 277 2.58 8.69 11.36
C PHE A 277 1.17 8.16 11.13
N GLU A 278 1.00 6.98 10.52
CA GLU A 278 -0.31 6.34 10.39
C GLU A 278 -0.94 6.00 11.75
N LYS A 279 -0.10 5.64 12.74
CA LYS A 279 -0.54 5.37 14.12
C LYS A 279 -0.97 6.65 14.85
N TRP A 280 -0.16 7.71 14.77
CA TRP A 280 -0.36 8.93 15.57
C TRP A 280 -1.22 10.00 14.89
N TYR A 281 -1.29 10.00 13.55
CA TYR A 281 -2.04 10.95 12.74
C TYR A 281 -2.96 10.23 11.73
N PRO A 282 -3.89 9.37 12.20
CA PRO A 282 -4.71 8.52 11.33
C PRO A 282 -5.66 9.30 10.39
N TRP A 283 -5.84 10.60 10.61
CA TRP A 283 -6.64 11.50 9.76
C TRP A 283 -5.82 12.13 8.62
N ILE A 284 -4.50 11.99 8.61
CA ILE A 284 -3.61 12.47 7.55
C ILE A 284 -3.16 11.26 6.73
N LYS A 285 -3.32 11.33 5.41
CA LYS A 285 -2.81 10.30 4.51
C LYS A 285 -1.40 10.71 4.05
N PHE A 286 -0.40 9.97 4.50
CA PHE A 286 0.97 10.12 4.03
C PHE A 286 1.18 9.24 2.80
N PHE A 287 2.06 9.70 1.91
CA PHE A 287 2.40 8.99 0.68
C PHE A 287 3.90 8.75 0.62
N ARG A 288 4.26 7.55 0.16
CA ARG A 288 5.64 7.19 -0.16
C ARG A 288 5.88 7.41 -1.64
N SER A 289 7.02 8.00 -1.99
CA SER A 289 7.46 8.03 -3.39
C SER A 289 7.71 6.61 -3.90
N SER A 290 7.34 6.35 -5.15
CA SER A 290 7.62 5.09 -5.84
C SER A 290 9.08 4.95 -6.30
N LYS A 291 9.83 6.06 -6.28
CA LYS A 291 11.24 6.13 -6.67
C LYS A 291 12.06 6.68 -5.51
N SER A 292 13.36 6.39 -5.50
CA SER A 292 14.34 7.04 -4.61
C SER A 292 14.94 8.27 -5.29
N ILE A 293 15.20 9.35 -4.52
CA ILE A 293 15.82 10.58 -5.03
C ILE A 293 17.28 10.32 -5.35
N LEU A 294 18.02 9.84 -4.35
CA LEU A 294 19.41 9.44 -4.48
C LEU A 294 19.45 7.92 -4.49
N ARG A 295 20.06 7.35 -5.53
CA ARG A 295 20.33 5.92 -5.59
C ARG A 295 21.67 5.67 -4.93
N ARG A 296 21.64 5.19 -3.70
CA ARG A 296 22.82 4.66 -3.04
C ARG A 296 22.71 3.15 -3.03
N GLU A 297 23.73 2.49 -3.56
CA GLU A 297 23.92 1.07 -3.31
C GLU A 297 24.32 0.93 -1.84
N ILE A 298 23.44 0.33 -1.07
CA ILE A 298 23.73 -0.06 0.30
C ILE A 298 24.10 -1.53 0.24
N GLY A 299 25.25 -1.86 0.79
CA GLY A 299 25.76 -3.22 0.80
C GLY A 299 26.59 -3.47 2.05
N TRP A 300 26.81 -4.75 2.30
CA TRP A 300 27.67 -5.20 3.38
C TRP A 300 29.11 -5.30 2.85
N GLY A 301 30.01 -4.51 3.43
CA GLY A 301 31.44 -4.57 3.14
C GLY A 301 32.14 -5.49 4.13
N PHE A 302 32.84 -6.51 3.63
CA PHE A 302 33.70 -7.37 4.44
C PHE A 302 35.17 -7.09 4.07
N PRO A 303 36.06 -6.81 5.04
CA PRO A 303 37.47 -6.59 4.75
C PRO A 303 38.08 -7.84 4.10
N ARG A 304 38.83 -7.65 3.01
CA ARG A 304 39.44 -8.74 2.20
C ARG A 304 40.67 -9.39 2.84
N ASN A 305 41.21 -8.83 3.92
CA ASN A 305 42.48 -9.28 4.48
C ASN A 305 42.25 -10.51 5.37
N GLY A 306 42.27 -11.69 4.75
CA GLY A 306 42.21 -13.01 5.41
C GLY A 306 40.87 -13.73 5.31
N GLU A 307 40.85 -14.99 5.77
CA GLU A 307 39.64 -15.81 5.91
C GLU A 307 38.78 -15.26 7.06
N SER A 308 38.00 -14.22 6.79
CA SER A 308 37.06 -13.70 7.77
C SER A 308 35.93 -14.70 8.03
N ILE A 309 35.86 -15.22 9.26
CA ILE A 309 34.76 -16.06 9.75
C ILE A 309 33.41 -15.31 9.67
N ALA A 310 33.44 -13.97 9.61
CA ALA A 310 32.23 -13.15 9.54
C ALA A 310 31.43 -13.37 8.25
N TYR A 311 32.07 -13.60 7.10
CA TYR A 311 31.35 -13.78 5.84
C TYR A 311 30.53 -15.08 5.80
N PRO A 312 31.08 -16.27 6.15
CA PRO A 312 30.29 -17.48 6.27
C PRO A 312 29.12 -17.34 7.25
N ILE A 313 29.33 -16.74 8.43
CA ILE A 313 28.26 -16.52 9.41
C ILE A 313 27.17 -15.60 8.84
N PHE A 314 27.55 -14.47 8.25
CA PHE A 314 26.60 -13.54 7.67
C PHE A 314 25.79 -14.19 6.55
N ARG A 315 26.44 -14.99 5.70
CA ARG A 315 25.77 -15.77 4.67
C ARG A 315 24.73 -16.73 5.27
N TYR A 316 25.07 -17.46 6.33
CA TYR A 316 24.09 -18.31 7.03
C TYR A 316 22.92 -17.51 7.61
N LEU A 317 23.18 -16.34 8.22
CA LEU A 317 22.12 -15.47 8.75
C LEU A 317 21.21 -14.92 7.64
N GLN A 318 21.78 -14.58 6.48
CA GLN A 318 21.05 -14.09 5.33
C GLN A 318 20.21 -15.20 4.67
N GLU A 319 20.78 -16.40 4.50
CA GLU A 319 20.08 -17.57 3.98
C GLU A 319 18.95 -18.01 4.92
N ALA A 320 19.13 -17.86 6.24
CA ALA A 320 18.09 -18.11 7.24
C ALA A 320 17.00 -17.03 7.33
N GLY A 321 17.12 -15.92 6.59
CA GLY A 321 16.14 -14.82 6.64
C GLY A 321 16.28 -13.87 7.84
N ILE A 322 17.29 -14.07 8.70
CA ILE A 322 17.49 -13.29 9.93
C ILE A 322 17.89 -11.85 9.61
N VAL A 323 18.71 -11.65 8.58
CA VAL A 323 19.13 -10.29 8.15
C VAL A 323 17.91 -9.48 7.73
N GLN A 324 17.01 -10.04 6.92
CA GLN A 324 15.78 -9.38 6.49
C GLN A 324 14.84 -9.11 7.66
N LEU A 325 14.79 -10.02 8.64
CA LEU A 325 14.01 -9.80 9.86
C LEU A 325 14.59 -8.65 10.71
N LEU A 326 15.92 -8.53 10.80
CA LEU A 326 16.60 -7.43 11.49
C LEU A 326 16.48 -6.10 10.74
N GLU A 327 16.55 -6.11 9.41
CA GLU A 327 16.33 -4.92 8.57
C GLU A 327 14.88 -4.42 8.67
N ASN A 328 13.93 -5.33 8.78
CA ASN A 328 12.51 -5.03 8.99
C ASN A 328 12.16 -4.80 10.46
N TRP A 329 13.09 -5.04 11.39
CA TRP A 329 12.84 -4.86 12.81
C TRP A 329 12.60 -3.39 13.08
N GLN A 330 11.38 -3.05 13.50
CA GLN A 330 11.05 -1.70 13.92
C GLN A 330 11.62 -1.50 15.32
N PRO A 331 12.66 -0.65 15.51
CA PRO A 331 13.09 -0.30 16.84
C PRO A 331 11.92 0.35 17.58
N LEU A 332 11.89 0.12 18.89
CA LEU A 332 10.96 0.80 19.78
C LEU A 332 11.11 2.31 19.57
N VAL A 333 9.98 2.97 19.38
CA VAL A 333 9.92 4.43 19.34
C VAL A 333 10.47 4.94 20.66
N ASP A 334 11.46 5.83 20.59
CA ASP A 334 11.98 6.48 21.79
C ASP A 334 10.89 7.33 22.45
N SER A 335 10.83 7.29 23.78
CA SER A 335 10.08 8.23 24.62
C SER A 335 10.23 9.69 24.20
N ARG A 336 11.42 10.09 23.71
CA ARG A 336 11.65 11.43 23.15
C ARG A 336 10.75 11.70 21.95
N ARG A 337 10.74 10.82 20.95
CA ARG A 337 9.92 10.93 19.74
C ARG A 337 8.45 11.03 20.10
N GLU A 338 7.96 10.23 21.05
CA GLU A 338 6.58 10.33 21.54
C GLU A 338 6.27 11.67 22.19
N ASN A 339 7.22 12.26 22.92
CA ASN A 339 7.04 13.58 23.50
C ASN A 339 6.92 14.67 22.43
N VAL A 340 7.72 14.61 21.37
CA VAL A 340 7.67 15.52 20.21
C VAL A 340 6.28 15.47 19.58
N THR A 341 5.79 14.27 19.26
CA THR A 341 4.45 14.07 18.71
C THR A 341 3.36 14.60 19.65
N ARG A 342 3.50 14.40 20.96
CA ARG A 342 2.54 14.91 21.95
C ARG A 342 2.50 16.44 21.97
N VAL A 343 3.67 17.09 21.92
CA VAL A 343 3.80 18.56 21.81
C VAL A 343 3.13 19.04 20.53
N VAL A 344 3.46 18.46 19.37
CA VAL A 344 2.85 18.79 18.08
C VAL A 344 1.33 18.63 18.12
N GLN A 345 0.82 17.51 18.63
CA GLN A 345 -0.62 17.25 18.73
C GLN A 345 -1.34 18.24 19.65
N SER A 346 -0.70 18.70 20.72
CA SER A 346 -1.25 19.71 21.62
C SER A 346 -1.29 21.10 20.99
N GLY A 347 -0.31 21.42 20.13
CA GLY A 347 -0.25 22.69 19.38
C GLY A 347 -1.27 22.75 18.25
N LEU A 348 -1.63 21.61 17.67
CA LEU A 348 -2.71 21.53 16.71
C LEU A 348 -4.05 21.85 17.36
N LYS A 349 -4.55 23.07 17.15
CA LYS A 349 -5.97 23.41 17.32
C LYS A 349 -6.78 22.69 16.25
N ILE A 350 -6.92 21.36 16.36
CA ILE A 350 -7.73 20.58 15.44
C ILE A 350 -9.17 21.01 15.67
N LYS A 351 -9.67 21.92 14.83
CA LYS A 351 -11.06 22.35 14.80
C LYS A 351 -11.91 21.15 14.40
N GLY A 352 -12.35 20.40 15.41
CA GLY A 352 -13.00 19.11 15.26
C GLY A 352 -12.02 18.07 14.74
N LYS A 353 -11.44 17.25 15.63
CA LYS A 353 -10.88 15.97 15.20
C LYS A 353 -12.00 15.30 14.40
N PRO A 354 -11.87 15.08 13.08
CA PRO A 354 -12.90 14.37 12.34
C PRO A 354 -13.08 13.08 13.13
N ALA A 355 -14.28 12.87 13.68
CA ALA A 355 -14.55 11.81 14.64
C ALA A 355 -13.90 10.57 14.05
N VAL A 356 -12.81 10.08 14.67
CA VAL A 356 -11.87 9.16 14.03
C VAL A 356 -12.76 8.12 13.42
N VAL A 357 -12.91 8.18 12.09
CA VAL A 357 -13.83 7.29 11.41
C VAL A 357 -13.04 6.03 11.52
N LYS A 358 -13.30 5.26 12.59
CA LYS A 358 -12.68 3.96 12.83
C LYS A 358 -12.77 3.35 11.47
N LYS A 359 -11.61 3.16 10.80
CA LYS A 359 -11.57 2.53 9.48
C LYS A 359 -12.57 1.41 9.64
N VAL A 360 -13.67 1.44 8.87
CA VAL A 360 -14.69 0.41 8.96
C VAL A 360 -13.97 -0.81 8.46
N SER A 361 -13.21 -1.42 9.35
CA SER A 361 -12.46 -2.60 9.13
C SER A 361 -13.56 -3.63 9.17
N LEU A 362 -13.69 -4.35 8.06
CA LEU A 362 -14.63 -5.45 7.98
C LEU A 362 -14.30 -6.55 9.02
N ALA A 363 -13.22 -6.39 9.80
CA ALA A 363 -12.66 -7.37 10.72
C ALA A 363 -13.48 -7.59 12.01
N GLY A 364 -14.57 -6.86 12.26
CA GLY A 364 -15.43 -7.11 13.42
C GLY A 364 -16.82 -7.62 13.02
N ASN A 365 -17.70 -6.69 12.65
CA ASN A 365 -19.11 -7.02 12.41
C ASN A 365 -19.34 -7.86 11.16
N ILE A 366 -18.51 -7.69 10.12
CA ILE A 366 -18.64 -8.51 8.90
C ILE A 366 -18.12 -9.93 9.13
N GLN A 367 -17.09 -10.13 9.95
CA GLN A 367 -16.73 -11.49 10.36
C GLN A 367 -17.87 -12.19 11.09
N ILE A 368 -18.61 -11.49 11.97
CA ILE A 368 -19.80 -12.05 12.64
C ILE A 368 -20.87 -12.43 11.60
N ILE A 369 -21.11 -11.58 10.59
CA ILE A 369 -22.03 -11.91 9.48
C ILE A 369 -21.53 -13.14 8.72
N PHE A 370 -20.24 -13.26 8.44
CA PHE A 370 -19.65 -14.45 7.80
C PHE A 370 -19.76 -15.70 8.66
N TRP A 371 -19.62 -15.60 9.98
CA TRP A 371 -19.80 -16.73 10.90
C TRP A 371 -21.26 -17.16 11.01
N LEU A 372 -22.19 -16.21 11.19
CA LEU A 372 -23.63 -16.48 11.15
C LEU A 372 -24.02 -17.13 9.82
N TYR A 373 -23.44 -16.64 8.73
CA TYR A 373 -23.62 -17.21 7.39
C TYR A 373 -23.06 -18.63 7.28
N LEU A 374 -21.84 -18.89 7.77
CA LEU A 374 -21.23 -20.22 7.77
C LEU A 374 -22.11 -21.21 8.55
N ILE A 375 -22.62 -20.79 9.70
CA ILE A 375 -23.54 -21.59 10.53
C ILE A 375 -24.82 -21.90 9.75
N LEU A 376 -25.45 -20.89 9.13
CA LEU A 376 -26.69 -21.07 8.38
C LEU A 376 -26.51 -22.03 7.19
N ASN A 377 -25.39 -21.91 6.45
CA ASN A 377 -25.08 -22.84 5.36
C ASN A 377 -24.79 -24.25 5.88
N THR A 378 -24.06 -24.38 6.98
CA THR A 378 -23.77 -25.68 7.60
C THR A 378 -25.08 -26.37 8.00
N VAL A 379 -26.01 -25.66 8.65
CA VAL A 379 -27.33 -26.18 9.00
C VAL A 379 -28.12 -26.59 7.74
N THR A 380 -28.05 -25.79 6.67
CA THR A 380 -28.72 -26.10 5.40
C THR A 380 -28.14 -27.35 4.73
N ILE A 381 -26.82 -27.48 4.70
CA ILE A 381 -26.12 -28.66 4.15
C ILE A 381 -26.45 -29.89 4.99
N LEU A 382 -26.43 -29.80 6.32
CA LEU A 382 -26.76 -30.92 7.21
C LEU A 382 -28.22 -31.37 7.04
N THR A 383 -29.16 -30.43 6.93
CA THR A 383 -30.57 -30.75 6.67
C THR A 383 -30.77 -31.38 5.29
N MET A 384 -30.03 -30.93 4.27
CA MET A 384 -30.00 -31.58 2.95
C MET A 384 -29.42 -33.00 3.00
N LEU A 385 -28.26 -33.19 3.63
CA LEU A 385 -27.62 -34.50 3.75
C LEU A 385 -28.54 -35.50 4.48
N LYS A 386 -29.20 -35.05 5.55
CA LYS A 386 -30.20 -35.86 6.26
C LYS A 386 -31.36 -36.26 5.35
N TYR A 387 -31.83 -35.34 4.51
CA TYR A 387 -32.89 -35.62 3.54
C TYR A 387 -32.46 -36.60 2.47
N GLU A 388 -31.29 -36.40 1.85
CA GLU A 388 -30.74 -37.29 0.82
C GLU A 388 -30.52 -38.69 1.37
N PHE A 389 -29.94 -38.80 2.57
CA PHE A 389 -29.76 -40.09 3.24
C PHE A 389 -31.12 -40.79 3.45
N GLY A 390 -32.15 -40.05 3.88
CA GLY A 390 -33.51 -40.59 4.01
C GLY A 390 -34.14 -41.04 2.67
N VAL A 391 -33.84 -40.35 1.57
CA VAL A 391 -34.27 -40.76 0.22
C VAL A 391 -33.50 -42.01 -0.23
N GLN A 392 -32.18 -42.03 -0.06
CA GLN A 392 -31.33 -43.18 -0.41
C GLN A 392 -31.73 -44.43 0.37
N VAL A 393 -32.00 -44.32 1.68
CA VAL A 393 -32.48 -45.44 2.50
C VAL A 393 -33.84 -45.94 2.01
N ARG A 394 -34.78 -45.06 1.67
CA ARG A 394 -36.08 -45.46 1.09
C ARG A 394 -35.92 -46.14 -0.26
N PHE A 395 -35.06 -45.60 -1.12
CA PHE A 395 -34.77 -46.17 -2.43
C PHE A 395 -34.11 -47.55 -2.29
N TYR A 396 -33.14 -47.70 -1.39
CA TYR A 396 -32.50 -48.97 -1.07
C TYR A 396 -33.51 -49.98 -0.54
N ASN A 397 -34.40 -49.59 0.37
CA ASN A 397 -35.44 -50.47 0.91
C ASN A 397 -36.46 -50.88 -0.17
N TYR A 398 -36.84 -49.96 -1.05
CA TYR A 398 -37.70 -50.24 -2.20
C TYR A 398 -37.04 -51.23 -3.17
N PHE A 399 -35.79 -50.96 -3.55
CA PHE A 399 -34.99 -51.83 -4.41
C PHE A 399 -34.80 -53.22 -3.79
N LYS A 400 -34.49 -53.30 -2.49
CA LYS A 400 -34.38 -54.55 -1.74
C LYS A 400 -35.72 -55.31 -1.73
N GLY A 401 -36.84 -54.62 -1.57
CA GLY A 401 -38.18 -55.20 -1.67
C GLY A 401 -38.46 -55.78 -3.06
N MET A 402 -38.18 -55.00 -4.11
CA MET A 402 -38.30 -55.42 -5.50
C MET A 402 -37.43 -56.64 -5.80
N MET A 403 -36.17 -56.64 -5.38
CA MET A 403 -35.25 -57.77 -5.55
C MET A 403 -35.73 -59.03 -4.83
N ARG A 404 -36.35 -58.92 -3.65
CA ARG A 404 -36.99 -60.07 -2.98
C ARG A 404 -38.17 -60.62 -3.78
N CYS A 405 -38.99 -59.75 -4.39
CA CYS A 405 -40.10 -60.18 -5.25
C CYS A 405 -39.60 -60.88 -6.52
N ILE A 406 -38.59 -60.31 -7.18
CA ILE A 406 -37.94 -60.92 -8.35
C ILE A 406 -37.33 -62.28 -7.97
N TRP A 407 -36.65 -62.38 -6.83
CA TRP A 407 -36.09 -63.63 -6.34
C TRP A 407 -37.17 -64.69 -6.07
N LYS A 408 -38.26 -64.33 -5.39
CA LYS A 408 -39.40 -65.23 -5.16
C LYS A 408 -40.00 -65.73 -6.47
N PHE A 409 -40.25 -64.82 -7.41
CA PHE A 409 -40.76 -65.17 -8.74
C PHE A 409 -39.84 -66.15 -9.48
N TRP A 410 -38.53 -65.91 -9.46
CA TRP A 410 -37.54 -66.82 -10.05
C TRP A 410 -37.48 -68.18 -9.34
N LYS A 411 -37.59 -68.20 -8.01
CA LYS A 411 -37.61 -69.43 -7.21
C LYS A 411 -38.85 -70.27 -7.52
N ASP A 412 -40.03 -69.66 -7.54
CA ASP A 412 -41.29 -70.36 -7.84
C ASP A 412 -41.33 -70.88 -9.27
N LYS A 413 -40.83 -70.10 -10.23
CA LYS A 413 -40.69 -70.54 -11.63
C LYS A 413 -39.76 -71.75 -11.74
N ARG A 414 -38.63 -71.78 -11.03
CA ARG A 414 -37.67 -72.90 -11.04
C ARG A 414 -38.26 -74.18 -10.44
N SER A 415 -39.06 -74.07 -9.37
CA SER A 415 -39.74 -75.21 -8.76
C SER A 415 -40.78 -75.83 -9.70
N ASN A 416 -41.53 -75.01 -10.45
CA ASN A 416 -42.54 -75.50 -11.39
C ASN A 416 -41.93 -76.20 -12.62
N THR A 417 -40.73 -75.81 -13.06
CA THR A 417 -40.06 -76.48 -14.19
C THR A 417 -39.51 -77.86 -13.83
N MET A 418 -39.24 -78.17 -12.55
CA MET A 418 -38.71 -79.47 -12.12
C MET A 418 -39.78 -80.55 -11.91
N ILE A 419 -41.07 -80.20 -11.85
CA ILE A 419 -42.17 -81.17 -11.66
C ILE A 419 -42.72 -81.69 -13.01
N GLY A 420 -42.32 -81.09 -14.13
CA GLY A 420 -42.78 -81.47 -15.47
C GLY A 420 -42.00 -82.59 -16.18
N THR A 421 -41.04 -83.24 -15.52
CA THR A 421 -40.22 -84.29 -16.14
C THR A 421 -40.18 -85.54 -15.27
N LEU A 422 -41.19 -86.41 -15.37
CA LEU A 422 -41.10 -87.86 -15.20
C LEU A 422 -42.50 -88.47 -15.23
N ASP A 423 -43.07 -88.58 -16.44
CA ASP A 423 -43.98 -89.68 -16.76
C ASP A 423 -43.52 -90.25 -18.10
N TYR A 424 -42.57 -91.18 -18.03
CA TYR A 424 -42.26 -92.08 -19.12
C TYR A 424 -43.09 -93.36 -18.91
N PRO A 425 -43.94 -93.76 -19.87
CA PRO A 425 -44.68 -94.99 -19.77
C PRO A 425 -43.72 -96.17 -19.87
N LYS A 426 -43.76 -97.05 -18.86
CA LYS A 426 -43.07 -98.35 -18.90
C LYS A 426 -43.84 -99.29 -19.85
N SER A 427 -43.18 -99.72 -20.91
CA SER A 427 -43.54 -100.88 -21.75
C SER A 427 -42.93 -102.15 -21.20
#